data_AF-A0A8S8XUS8-F1
#
_entry.id   AF-A0A8S8XUS8-F1
#
_cell.length_a   1.000
_cell.length_b   1.000
_cell.length_c   1.000
_cell.angle_alpha   90.00
_cell.angle_beta   90.00
_cell.angle_gamma   90.00
#
_symmetry.space_group_name_H-M   'P 1'
#
loop_
_entity.id
_entity.type
_entity.pdbx_description
1 polymer ?
#
loop_
_entity_poly.entity_id
_entity_poly.type
_entity_poly.pdbx_seq_one_letter_code
_entity_poly.pdbx_strand_id
1 'polypeptide(L)'
;MTPITANTVLIFSFALGFLWLATVPLTSGLVAHIYGLKYMATLYGIVFFSHQLGSFVGVWLGGVLYDDYGTYTFVWWVGIAIGVVSAIIHLPIKEEKRINRNISL
;
A
#
# COMPACT_ATOMS: atom_id res chain seq x y z
N MET A 1 13.01 -5.27 19.55
CA MET A 1 11.81 -4.41 19.62
C MET A 1 11.95 -3.49 20.81
N THR A 2 11.62 -2.21 20.65
CA THR A 2 11.70 -1.24 21.76
C THR A 2 10.64 -1.57 22.81
N PRO A 3 10.89 -1.29 24.10
CA PRO A 3 9.91 -1.54 25.16
C PRO A 3 8.64 -0.73 24.94
N ILE A 4 7.48 -1.28 25.33
CA ILE A 4 6.20 -0.57 25.28
C ILE A 4 6.19 0.47 26.41
N THR A 5 6.32 1.74 26.03
CA THR A 5 6.25 2.91 26.92
C THR A 5 5.31 3.95 26.33
N ALA A 6 4.82 4.89 27.15
CA ALA A 6 3.99 5.99 26.66
C ALA A 6 4.65 6.74 25.49
N ASN A 7 5.95 7.04 25.60
CA ASN A 7 6.71 7.74 24.57
C ASN A 7 6.79 6.95 23.26
N THR A 8 7.13 5.65 23.33
CA THR A 8 7.24 4.81 22.12
C THR A 8 5.89 4.63 21.42
N VAL A 9 4.81 4.50 22.19
CA VAL A 9 3.45 4.40 21.64
C VAL A 9 3.03 5.71 20.97
N LEU A 10 3.29 6.86 21.60
CA LEU A 10 2.95 8.16 21.02
C LEU A 10 3.69 8.43 19.70
N ILE A 11 5.00 8.15 19.66
CA ILE A 11 5.81 8.32 18.44
C ILE A 11 5.31 7.39 17.34
N PHE A 12 5.04 6.13 17.66
CA PHE A 12 4.51 5.16 16.71
C PHE A 12 3.14 5.59 16.17
N SER A 13 2.20 5.95 17.05
CA SER A 13 0.85 6.38 16.67
C SER A 13 0.87 7.65 15.82
N PHE A 14 1.74 8.61 16.15
CA PHE A 14 1.95 9.79 15.32
C PHE A 14 2.40 9.38 13.91
N ALA A 15 3.47 8.58 13.79
CA ALA A 15 3.97 8.11 12.50
C ALA A 15 2.91 7.32 11.71
N LEU A 16 2.17 6.44 12.36
CA LEU A 16 1.06 5.69 11.75
C LEU A 16 -0.04 6.62 11.26
N GLY A 17 -0.37 7.69 12.02
CA GLY A 17 -1.34 8.69 11.59
C GLY A 17 -0.99 9.35 10.26
N PHE A 18 0.29 9.63 10.00
CA PHE A 18 0.74 10.18 8.71
C PHE A 18 0.76 9.15 7.58
N LEU A 19 1.10 7.89 7.89
CA LEU A 19 1.38 6.87 6.89
C LEU A 19 0.18 6.00 6.51
N TRP A 20 -0.76 5.79 7.43
CA TRP A 20 -1.82 4.78 7.33
C TRP A 20 -2.69 4.90 6.06
N LEU A 21 -3.03 6.12 5.64
CA LEU A 21 -3.81 6.39 4.43
C LEU A 21 -3.04 7.15 3.35
N ALA A 22 -1.72 7.28 3.46
CA ALA A 22 -0.94 8.15 2.58
C ALA A 22 -1.10 7.78 1.09
N THR A 23 -1.23 6.49 0.78
CA THR A 23 -1.31 6.01 -0.60
C THR A 23 -2.71 6.06 -1.18
N VAL A 24 -3.77 5.81 -0.40
CA VAL A 24 -5.14 5.61 -0.94
C VAL A 24 -5.66 6.82 -1.75
N PRO A 25 -5.61 8.07 -1.26
CA PRO A 25 -6.02 9.25 -2.03
C PRO A 25 -5.09 9.52 -3.22
N LEU A 26 -3.79 9.25 -3.07
CA LEU A 26 -2.80 9.51 -4.10
C LEU A 26 -2.98 8.57 -5.30
N THR A 27 -3.14 7.26 -5.07
CA THR A 27 -3.33 6.30 -6.15
C THR A 27 -4.67 6.53 -6.86
N SER A 28 -5.74 6.81 -6.11
CA SER A 28 -7.05 7.10 -6.71
C SER A 28 -7.05 8.40 -7.52
N GLY A 29 -6.41 9.46 -7.02
CA GLY A 29 -6.20 10.71 -7.74
C GLY A 29 -5.39 10.51 -9.02
N LEU A 30 -4.31 9.71 -8.96
CA LEU A 30 -3.46 9.43 -10.11
C LEU A 30 -4.18 8.59 -11.18
N VAL A 31 -4.95 7.57 -10.79
CA VAL A 31 -5.77 6.80 -11.75
C VAL A 31 -6.79 7.70 -12.45
N ALA A 32 -7.48 8.56 -11.69
CA ALA A 32 -8.41 9.53 -12.26
C ALA A 32 -7.71 10.53 -13.20
N HIS A 33 -6.49 10.96 -12.85
CA HIS A 33 -5.69 11.87 -13.68
C HIS A 33 -5.22 11.23 -15.00
N ILE A 34 -4.69 10.00 -14.94
CA ILE A 34 -4.08 9.32 -16.08
C ILE A 34 -5.14 8.74 -17.03
N TYR A 35 -6.18 8.10 -16.48
CA TYR A 35 -7.18 7.31 -17.24
C TYR A 35 -8.57 7.94 -17.28
N GLY A 36 -8.80 9.01 -16.52
CA GLY A 36 -10.07 9.74 -16.50
C GLY A 36 -11.16 9.07 -15.68
N LEU A 37 -12.19 9.85 -15.35
CA LEU A 37 -13.29 9.41 -14.50
C LEU A 37 -14.13 8.28 -15.12
N LYS A 38 -14.15 8.17 -16.45
CA LYS A 38 -14.93 7.15 -17.19
C LYS A 38 -14.55 5.72 -16.80
N TYR A 39 -13.26 5.43 -16.61
CA TYR A 39 -12.76 4.09 -16.28
C TYR A 39 -12.45 3.92 -14.79
N MET A 40 -12.72 4.94 -13.98
CA MET A 40 -12.32 4.99 -12.57
C MET A 40 -12.93 3.86 -11.76
N ALA A 41 -14.23 3.57 -11.93
CA ALA A 41 -14.90 2.53 -11.17
C ALA A 41 -14.28 1.14 -11.38
N THR A 42 -13.99 0.77 -12.64
CA THR A 42 -13.39 -0.52 -12.96
C THR A 42 -11.95 -0.62 -12.48
N LEU A 43 -11.11 0.38 -12.78
CA LEU A 43 -9.70 0.38 -12.39
C LEU A 43 -9.53 0.41 -10.88
N TYR A 44 -10.29 1.25 -10.19
CA TYR A 44 -10.28 1.29 -8.73
C TYR A 44 -10.88 0.03 -8.11
N GLY A 45 -11.87 -0.60 -8.76
CA GLY A 45 -12.39 -1.92 -8.35
C GLY A 45 -11.30 -3.01 -8.38
N ILE A 46 -10.44 -3.01 -9.39
CA ILE A 46 -9.28 -3.92 -9.48
C ILE A 46 -8.27 -3.64 -8.36
N VAL A 47 -7.98 -2.35 -8.10
CA VAL A 47 -7.09 -1.92 -7.00
C VAL A 47 -7.65 -2.39 -5.66
N PHE A 48 -8.94 -2.18 -5.41
CA PHE A 48 -9.60 -2.57 -4.18
C PHE A 48 -9.64 -4.09 -3.99
N PHE A 49 -9.95 -4.85 -5.05
CA PHE A 49 -9.89 -6.31 -5.00
C PHE A 49 -8.49 -6.83 -4.68
N SER A 50 -7.47 -6.27 -5.34
CA SER A 50 -6.06 -6.61 -5.08
C SER A 50 -5.67 -6.31 -3.62
N HIS A 51 -6.17 -5.20 -3.07
CA HIS A 51 -5.99 -4.88 -1.65
C HIS A 51 -6.65 -5.92 -0.73
N GLN A 52 -7.88 -6.36 -1.01
CA GLN A 52 -8.54 -7.38 -0.19
C GLN A 52 -7.80 -8.72 -0.23
N LEU A 53 -7.34 -9.12 -1.42
CA LEU A 53 -6.52 -10.32 -1.57
C LEU A 53 -5.21 -10.21 -0.78
N GLY A 54 -4.52 -9.07 -0.87
CA GLY A 54 -3.30 -8.80 -0.11
C GLY A 54 -3.53 -8.84 1.40
N SER A 55 -4.62 -8.22 1.90
CA SER A 55 -5.00 -8.26 3.31
C SER A 55 -5.28 -9.68 3.80
N PHE A 56 -6.00 -10.47 3.01
CA PHE A 56 -6.26 -11.87 3.33
C PHE A 56 -4.96 -12.67 3.44
N VAL A 57 -4.11 -12.62 2.41
CA VAL A 57 -2.84 -13.36 2.38
C VAL A 57 -1.91 -12.88 3.48
N GLY A 58 -1.83 -11.57 3.73
CA GLY A 58 -0.97 -10.98 4.74
C GLY A 58 -1.35 -11.39 6.15
N VAL A 59 -2.62 -11.32 6.51
CA VAL A 59 -3.10 -11.72 7.85
C VAL A 59 -3.01 -13.24 8.03
N TRP A 60 -3.38 -14.03 7.00
CA TRP A 60 -3.27 -15.49 7.04
C TRP A 60 -1.83 -15.95 7.23
N LEU A 61 -0.90 -15.43 6.42
CA LEU A 61 0.53 -15.73 6.55
C LEU A 61 1.08 -15.22 7.89
N GLY A 62 0.62 -14.06 8.38
CA GLY A 62 0.97 -13.55 9.70
C GLY A 62 0.60 -14.50 10.83
N GLY A 63 -0.58 -15.13 10.75
CA GLY A 63 -1.02 -16.16 11.69
C GLY A 63 -0.12 -17.41 11.64
N VAL A 64 0.11 -17.96 10.44
CA VAL A 64 1.00 -19.12 10.26
C VAL A 64 2.40 -18.86 10.82
N LEU A 65 2.99 -17.71 10.50
CA LEU A 65 4.30 -17.32 11.01
C LEU A 65 4.32 -17.14 12.52
N TYR A 66 3.23 -16.68 13.12
CA TYR A 66 3.15 -16.60 14.57
C TYR A 66 3.06 -17.99 15.21
N ASP A 67 2.25 -18.90 14.64
CA ASP A 67 2.10 -20.27 15.14
C ASP A 67 3.43 -21.06 15.06
N ASP A 68 4.21 -20.86 13.99
CA ASP A 68 5.49 -21.54 13.78
C ASP A 68 6.63 -20.99 14.66
N TYR A 69 6.74 -19.66 14.78
CA TYR A 69 7.87 -19.00 15.44
C TYR A 69 7.56 -18.50 16.85
N GLY A 70 6.30 -18.51 17.28
CA GLY A 70 5.82 -18.00 18.57
C GLY A 70 5.98 -16.48 18.77
N THR A 71 6.43 -15.74 17.75
CA THR A 71 6.67 -14.29 17.84
C THR A 71 6.35 -13.59 16.52
N TYR A 72 5.99 -12.31 16.59
CA TYR A 72 5.72 -11.49 15.38
C TYR A 72 6.98 -10.96 14.69
N THR A 73 8.18 -11.25 15.20
CA THR A 73 9.43 -10.66 14.68
C THR A 73 9.58 -10.88 13.18
N PHE A 74 9.29 -12.10 12.70
CA PHE A 74 9.39 -12.42 11.28
C PHE A 74 8.32 -11.69 10.45
N VAL A 75 7.10 -11.57 10.96
CA VAL A 75 5.99 -10.83 10.32
C VAL A 75 6.38 -9.37 10.06
N TRP A 76 7.04 -8.72 11.03
CA TRP A 76 7.52 -7.35 10.87
C TRP A 76 8.58 -7.22 9.78
N TRP A 77 9.54 -8.14 9.71
CA TRP A 77 10.57 -8.12 8.67
C TRP A 77 10.00 -8.36 7.27
N VAL A 78 9.04 -9.29 7.15
CA VAL A 78 8.31 -9.51 5.88
C VAL A 78 7.55 -8.25 5.47
N GLY A 79 6.87 -7.58 6.42
CA GLY A 79 6.18 -6.32 6.17
C GLY A 79 7.12 -5.21 5.68
N ILE A 80 8.30 -5.07 6.29
CA ILE A 80 9.34 -4.12 5.85
C ILE A 80 9.79 -4.45 4.42
N ALA A 81 10.09 -5.72 4.12
CA ALA A 81 10.54 -6.15 2.80
C ALA A 81 9.50 -5.84 1.71
N ILE A 82 8.23 -6.18 1.96
CA ILE A 82 7.12 -5.87 1.03
C ILE A 82 6.96 -4.36 0.84
N GLY A 83 7.08 -3.57 1.91
CA GLY A 83 7.01 -2.10 1.84
C GLY A 83 8.11 -1.50 0.96
N VAL A 84 9.36 -1.98 1.11
CA VAL A 84 10.50 -1.54 0.30
C VAL A 84 10.32 -1.94 -1.17
N VAL A 85 9.91 -3.19 -1.44
CA VAL A 85 9.64 -3.67 -2.80
C VAL A 85 8.53 -2.85 -3.45
N SER A 86 7.45 -2.56 -2.71
CA SER A 86 6.37 -1.70 -3.17
C SER A 86 6.89 -0.32 -3.57
N ALA A 87 7.67 0.34 -2.71
CA ALA A 87 8.23 1.66 -3.02
C ALA A 87 9.06 1.63 -4.31
N ILE A 88 9.94 0.64 -4.49
CA ILE A 88 10.81 0.49 -5.68
C ILE A 88 9.97 0.31 -6.95
N ILE A 89 8.95 -0.54 -6.92
CA ILE A 89 8.10 -0.82 -8.10
C ILE A 89 7.31 0.43 -8.53
N HIS A 90 7.01 1.34 -7.61
CA HIS A 90 6.27 2.56 -7.92
C HIS A 90 7.15 3.72 -8.42
N LEU A 91 8.47 3.71 -8.18
CA LEU A 91 9.39 4.77 -8.66
C LEU A 91 9.32 5.08 -10.17
N PRO A 92 9.22 4.10 -11.10
CA PRO A 92 9.20 4.38 -12.54
C PRO A 92 7.84 4.84 -13.09
N ILE A 93 6.82 5.05 -12.24
CA ILE A 93 5.49 5.46 -12.71
C ILE A 93 5.54 6.88 -13.30
N LYS A 94 5.16 7.00 -14.57
CA LYS A 94 5.00 8.29 -15.25
C LYS A 94 3.57 8.80 -15.11
N GLU A 95 3.42 10.01 -14.60
CA GLU A 95 2.12 10.65 -14.33
C GLU A 95 1.52 11.38 -15.55
N GLU A 96 1.91 10.98 -16.77
CA GLU A 96 1.42 11.58 -18.00
C GLU A 96 -0.02 11.14 -18.31
N LYS A 97 -0.89 12.10 -18.70
CA LYS A 97 -2.26 11.81 -19.14
C LYS A 97 -2.25 10.93 -20.39
N ARG A 98 -2.86 9.75 -20.31
CA ARG A 98 -2.94 8.81 -21.45
C ARG A 98 -4.12 9.08 -22.39
N ILE A 99 -5.07 9.92 -22.00
CA ILE A 99 -6.30 10.19 -22.74
C ILE A 99 -6.09 11.04 -24.01
N ASN A 100 -4.99 11.81 -24.13
CA ASN A 100 -4.79 12.77 -25.23
C ASN A 100 -3.72 12.38 -26.27
N ARG A 101 -3.14 11.18 -26.24
CA ARG A 101 -1.95 10.86 -27.07
C ARG A 101 -2.22 10.46 -28.53
N ASN A 102 -3.42 10.73 -29.07
CA ASN A 102 -3.83 10.35 -30.43
C ASN A 102 -4.52 11.49 -31.23
N ILE A 103 -4.20 12.76 -30.97
CA ILE A 103 -4.66 13.87 -31.85
C ILE A 103 -3.48 14.76 -32.24
N SER A 104 -2.59 14.21 -33.07
CA SER A 104 -1.69 14.99 -33.92
C SER A 104 -1.65 14.31 -35.27
N LEU A 105 -2.62 14.64 -36.13
CA LEU A 105 -2.48 14.53 -37.58
C LEU A 105 -1.58 15.67 -38.07
#